data_AF-A0A927KPX1-F1
#
_entry.id   AF-A0A927KPX1-F1
#
_cell.length_a   1.000
_cell.length_b   1.000
_cell.length_c   1.000
_cell.angle_alpha   90.00
_cell.angle_beta   90.00
_cell.angle_gamma   90.00
#
_symmetry.space_group_name_H-M   'P 1'
#
loop_
_entity.id
_entity.type
_entity.pdbx_description
1 polymer ?
#
loop_
_entity_poly.entity_id
_entity_poly.type
_entity_poly.pdbx_seq_one_letter_code
_entity_poly.pdbx_strand_id
1 'polypeptide(L)'
;MSGKTPISRRGFASLLGLSAVLVASPSLAAPASIRGTVSYRERMALPPSATVTVQLIDVSRAGASFSIIAETTPLPGRNVPIPYVIRYNDRDIRSNRRYALRAEIRDGRRLLFTTTQNYPILNNRRETTDLMLERAGAAPRPEPDREPSLVGSWVVVDIAGERVTDRKPPVLQIGPDNRVSGNTGCNGFGAELRVNRREIDFSRAISTQMACEPPIMRQERAFLSALEQARGYDLSPRSNQLELRDRRGRPLMRLRRA
;
A
#
# COMPACT_ATOMS: atom_id res chain seq x y z
N MET A 1 -53.26 -82.05 -55.16
CA MET A 1 -53.74 -80.97 -54.26
C MET A 1 -52.61 -80.69 -53.28
N SER A 2 -51.72 -79.75 -53.57
CA SER A 2 -51.80 -78.30 -53.27
C SER A 2 -51.30 -77.95 -51.86
N GLY A 3 -50.27 -77.09 -51.81
CA GLY A 3 -49.91 -76.21 -50.68
C GLY A 3 -48.54 -76.52 -50.05
N LYS A 4 -47.42 -75.95 -50.51
CA LYS A 4 -46.84 -74.60 -50.22
C LYS A 4 -46.15 -74.46 -48.83
N THR A 5 -44.81 -74.42 -48.84
CA THR A 5 -43.84 -73.45 -48.20
C THR A 5 -44.00 -72.96 -46.75
N PRO A 6 -42.96 -72.36 -46.10
CA PRO A 6 -41.55 -72.75 -45.97
C PRO A 6 -41.02 -72.63 -44.51
N ILE A 7 -39.77 -73.02 -44.31
CA ILE A 7 -38.97 -72.92 -43.08
C ILE A 7 -38.73 -71.45 -42.66
N SER A 8 -38.94 -71.11 -41.39
CA SER A 8 -38.40 -69.90 -40.75
C SER A 8 -38.07 -70.17 -39.28
N ARG A 9 -36.77 -70.39 -39.01
CA ARG A 9 -36.20 -70.37 -37.66
C ARG A 9 -35.87 -68.92 -37.33
N ARG A 10 -36.64 -68.28 -36.47
CA ARG A 10 -36.26 -67.02 -35.81
C ARG A 10 -35.75 -67.35 -34.41
N GLY A 11 -34.45 -67.14 -34.19
CA GLY A 11 -33.82 -67.24 -32.88
C GLY A 11 -34.32 -66.14 -31.95
N PHE A 12 -34.74 -66.54 -30.75
CA PHE A 12 -34.94 -65.62 -29.63
C PHE A 12 -33.56 -65.29 -29.06
N ALA A 13 -33.02 -64.11 -29.41
CA ALA A 13 -31.90 -63.51 -28.69
C ALA A 13 -32.47 -62.66 -27.55
N SER A 14 -32.50 -63.23 -26.34
CA SER A 14 -32.83 -62.51 -25.12
C SER A 14 -31.71 -61.53 -24.78
N LEU A 15 -31.90 -60.24 -25.06
CA LEU A 15 -31.05 -59.17 -24.55
C LEU A 15 -31.37 -58.94 -23.06
N LEU A 16 -30.50 -59.43 -22.18
CA LEU A 16 -30.40 -58.99 -20.79
C LEU A 16 -29.89 -57.53 -20.79
N GLY A 17 -30.79 -56.58 -20.58
CA GLY A 17 -30.44 -55.16 -20.40
C GLY A 17 -29.76 -54.96 -19.05
N LEU A 18 -28.44 -54.76 -19.08
CA LEU A 18 -27.63 -54.36 -17.93
C LEU A 18 -27.94 -52.88 -17.63
N SER A 19 -28.83 -52.61 -16.68
CA SER A 19 -29.16 -51.24 -16.25
C SER A 19 -28.01 -50.70 -15.39
N ALA A 20 -27.13 -49.90 -16.00
CA ALA A 20 -26.04 -49.23 -15.30
C ALA A 20 -26.62 -48.11 -14.43
N VAL A 21 -26.65 -48.32 -13.11
CA VAL A 21 -26.97 -47.26 -12.14
C VAL A 21 -25.81 -46.27 -12.11
N LEU A 22 -25.99 -45.14 -12.78
CA LEU A 22 -25.08 -43.99 -12.70
C LEU A 22 -25.19 -43.37 -11.30
N VAL A 23 -24.28 -43.74 -10.40
CA VAL A 23 -24.12 -43.05 -9.12
C VAL A 23 -23.45 -41.70 -9.39
N ALA A 24 -24.23 -40.62 -9.42
CA ALA A 24 -23.72 -39.27 -9.52
C ALA A 24 -22.92 -38.92 -8.25
N SER A 25 -21.60 -39.00 -8.34
CA SER A 25 -20.71 -38.52 -7.27
C SER A 25 -20.70 -36.98 -7.31
N PRO A 26 -20.95 -36.28 -6.19
CA PRO A 26 -20.83 -34.83 -6.17
C PRO A 26 -19.37 -34.45 -6.42
N SER A 27 -19.12 -33.80 -7.56
CA SER A 27 -17.83 -33.17 -7.84
C SER A 27 -17.68 -31.95 -6.94
N LEU A 28 -16.93 -32.07 -5.84
CA LEU A 28 -16.47 -30.90 -5.09
C LEU A 28 -15.57 -30.09 -6.03
N ALA A 29 -15.99 -28.87 -6.37
CA ALA A 29 -15.15 -27.94 -7.13
C ALA A 29 -13.83 -27.75 -6.38
N ALA A 30 -12.70 -27.99 -7.06
CA ALA A 30 -11.39 -27.80 -6.46
C ALA A 30 -11.23 -26.33 -6.04
N PRO A 31 -10.64 -26.04 -4.87
CA PRO A 31 -10.43 -24.67 -4.42
C PRO A 31 -9.57 -23.91 -5.44
N ALA A 32 -9.94 -22.67 -5.71
CA ALA A 32 -9.16 -21.81 -6.59
C ALA A 32 -7.74 -21.61 -6.03
N SER A 33 -6.78 -21.43 -6.93
CA SER A 33 -5.38 -21.36 -6.54
C SER A 33 -4.62 -20.26 -7.27
N ILE A 34 -3.75 -19.58 -6.54
CA ILE A 34 -2.75 -18.66 -7.08
C ILE A 34 -1.39 -19.36 -6.97
N ARG A 35 -0.62 -19.32 -8.07
CA ARG A 35 0.70 -19.94 -8.17
C ARG A 35 1.76 -18.89 -8.47
N GLY A 36 3.02 -19.25 -8.30
CA GLY A 36 4.13 -18.39 -8.66
C GLY A 36 5.40 -18.78 -7.94
N THR A 37 6.37 -17.88 -7.96
CA THR A 37 7.64 -18.06 -7.28
C THR A 37 7.97 -16.91 -6.34
N VAL A 38 8.73 -17.20 -5.29
CA VAL A 38 9.37 -16.22 -4.40
C VAL A 38 10.85 -16.16 -4.74
N SER A 39 11.35 -14.97 -5.06
CA SER A 39 12.76 -14.70 -5.37
C SER A 39 13.27 -13.47 -4.60
N TYR A 40 14.59 -13.33 -4.48
CA TYR A 40 15.26 -12.12 -4.00
C TYR A 40 16.57 -11.92 -4.79
N ARG A 41 17.15 -10.72 -4.74
CA ARG A 41 18.28 -10.33 -5.62
C ARG A 41 19.66 -10.70 -5.07
N GLU A 42 19.77 -10.82 -3.76
CA GLU A 42 21.02 -11.09 -3.09
C GLU A 42 21.52 -12.51 -3.40
N ARG A 43 22.80 -12.63 -3.78
CA ARG A 43 23.44 -13.92 -4.08
C ARG A 43 23.83 -14.68 -2.80
N MET A 44 22.85 -14.92 -1.92
CA MET A 44 23.02 -15.71 -0.70
C MET A 44 22.04 -16.87 -0.68
N ALA A 45 22.47 -18.03 -0.20
CA ALA A 45 21.57 -19.15 0.07
C ALA A 45 20.69 -18.82 1.28
N LEU A 46 19.46 -19.36 1.30
CA LEU A 46 18.62 -19.25 2.49
C LEU A 46 19.19 -20.10 3.64
N PRO A 47 19.16 -19.61 4.88
CA PRO A 47 19.42 -20.44 6.05
C PRO A 47 18.49 -21.67 6.04
N PRO A 48 18.96 -22.86 6.48
CA PRO A 48 18.11 -24.06 6.55
C PRO A 48 16.91 -23.90 7.49
N SER A 49 17.01 -23.01 8.49
CA SER A 49 15.95 -22.65 9.43
C SER A 49 14.97 -21.61 8.90
N ALA A 50 15.19 -21.10 7.68
CA ALA A 50 14.34 -20.07 7.12
C ALA A 50 12.94 -20.62 6.82
N THR A 51 11.92 -19.82 7.13
CA THR A 51 10.52 -20.08 6.80
C THR A 51 10.05 -19.01 5.81
N VAL A 52 9.42 -19.45 4.72
CA VAL A 52 8.82 -18.58 3.73
C VAL A 52 7.31 -18.58 3.96
N THR A 53 6.70 -17.41 4.05
CA THR A 53 5.24 -17.27 4.18
C THR A 53 4.73 -16.40 3.03
N VAL A 54 3.70 -16.86 2.32
CA VAL A 54 3.03 -16.11 1.26
C VAL A 54 1.55 -15.98 1.62
N GLN A 55 1.04 -14.74 1.61
CA GLN A 55 -0.31 -14.40 2.04
C GLN A 55 -1.07 -13.74 0.89
N LEU A 56 -2.32 -14.15 0.70
CA LEU A 56 -3.34 -13.39 -0.03
C LEU A 56 -4.05 -12.48 0.97
N ILE A 57 -3.99 -11.17 0.73
CA ILE A 57 -4.53 -10.16 1.64
C ILE A 57 -5.56 -9.26 0.94
N ASP A 58 -6.57 -8.83 1.70
CA ASP A 58 -7.51 -7.78 1.30
C ASP A 58 -6.97 -6.41 1.72
N VAL A 59 -6.78 -5.55 0.72
CA VAL A 59 -6.23 -4.18 0.82
C VAL A 59 -7.26 -3.11 0.46
N SER A 60 -8.55 -3.42 0.63
CA SER A 60 -9.65 -2.48 0.36
C SER A 60 -9.71 -1.35 1.39
N ARG A 61 -9.23 -1.58 2.62
CA ARG A 61 -9.13 -0.55 3.66
C ARG A 61 -7.89 0.31 3.42
N ALA A 62 -8.00 1.62 3.65
CA ALA A 62 -6.87 2.53 3.54
C ALA A 62 -5.87 2.34 4.70
N GLY A 63 -4.57 2.54 4.42
CA GLY A 63 -3.49 2.47 5.41
C GLY A 63 -2.81 1.09 5.52
N ALA A 64 -2.29 0.77 6.71
CA ALA A 64 -1.53 -0.46 7.00
C ALA A 64 -2.40 -1.66 7.45
N SER A 65 -3.72 -1.49 7.49
CA SER A 65 -4.65 -2.50 7.98
C SER A 65 -5.15 -3.39 6.84
N PHE A 66 -4.72 -4.66 6.84
CA PHE A 66 -5.17 -5.69 5.89
C PHE A 66 -5.78 -6.88 6.64
N SER A 67 -6.62 -7.66 5.97
CA SER A 67 -7.05 -8.98 6.45
C SER A 67 -6.48 -10.09 5.59
N ILE A 68 -5.95 -11.12 6.24
CA ILE A 68 -5.46 -12.33 5.58
C ILE A 68 -6.66 -13.15 5.11
N ILE A 69 -6.69 -13.46 3.82
CA ILE A 69 -7.70 -14.31 3.19
C ILE A 69 -7.22 -15.76 3.14
N ALA A 70 -5.95 -15.95 2.76
CA ALA A 70 -5.31 -17.24 2.71
C ALA A 70 -3.81 -17.09 2.93
N GLU A 71 -3.17 -18.14 3.43
CA GLU A 71 -1.75 -18.19 3.68
C GLU A 71 -1.20 -19.54 3.24
N THR A 72 0.04 -19.57 2.78
CA THR A 72 0.80 -20.78 2.52
C THR A 72 2.23 -20.62 2.99
N THR A 73 2.82 -21.72 3.44
CA THR A 73 4.23 -21.80 3.85
C THR A 73 4.91 -22.80 2.93
N PRO A 74 5.42 -22.38 1.75
CA PRO A 74 6.10 -23.29 0.84
C PRO A 74 7.37 -23.83 1.48
N LEU A 75 7.74 -25.06 1.14
CA LEU A 75 9.00 -25.65 1.58
C LEU A 75 10.15 -24.80 1.01
N PRO A 76 10.98 -24.18 1.86
CA PRO A 76 12.10 -23.41 1.37
C PRO A 76 13.13 -24.38 0.79
N GLY A 77 13.31 -24.35 -0.53
CA GLY A 77 14.51 -24.90 -1.14
C GLY A 77 15.75 -24.13 -0.65
N ARG A 78 16.94 -24.69 -0.84
CA ARG A 78 18.20 -23.96 -0.52
C ARG A 78 18.41 -22.74 -1.42
N ASN A 79 17.77 -22.73 -2.60
CA ASN A 79 17.93 -21.71 -3.63
C ASN A 79 16.58 -21.15 -4.05
N VAL A 80 16.58 -19.86 -4.40
CA VAL A 80 15.50 -19.21 -5.15
C VAL A 80 15.64 -19.51 -6.65
N PRO A 81 14.55 -19.52 -7.44
CA PRO A 81 13.16 -19.22 -7.06
C PRO A 81 12.47 -20.34 -6.27
N ILE A 82 11.67 -19.99 -5.25
CA ILE A 82 10.90 -20.94 -4.43
C ILE A 82 9.45 -20.98 -4.91
N PRO A 83 8.94 -22.10 -5.45
CA PRO A 83 7.58 -22.17 -5.93
C PRO A 83 6.59 -22.16 -4.76
N TYR A 84 5.46 -21.48 -4.95
CA TYR A 84 4.36 -21.48 -3.98
C TYR A 84 3.01 -21.73 -4.66
N VAL A 85 2.07 -22.24 -3.86
CA VAL A 85 0.67 -22.37 -4.22
C VAL A 85 -0.18 -21.90 -3.04
N ILE A 86 -0.97 -20.85 -3.24
CA ILE A 86 -2.00 -20.41 -2.30
C ILE A 86 -3.32 -21.00 -2.76
N ARG A 87 -3.98 -21.77 -1.90
CA ARG A 87 -5.37 -22.21 -2.10
C ARG A 87 -6.28 -21.29 -1.29
N TYR A 88 -7.38 -20.86 -1.90
CA TYR A 88 -8.36 -19.99 -1.26
C TYR A 88 -9.79 -20.40 -1.67
N ASN A 89 -10.78 -19.93 -0.92
CA ASN A 89 -12.18 -20.14 -1.25
C ASN A 89 -12.70 -18.93 -2.04
N ASP A 90 -13.28 -19.18 -3.22
CA ASP A 90 -13.84 -18.11 -4.06
C ASP A 90 -14.93 -17.30 -3.36
N ARG A 91 -15.60 -17.88 -2.35
CA ARG A 91 -16.62 -17.18 -1.54
C ARG A 91 -16.04 -16.04 -0.69
N ASP A 92 -14.75 -16.09 -0.38
CA ASP A 92 -14.05 -15.06 0.38
C ASP A 92 -13.62 -13.87 -0.51
N ILE A 93 -13.73 -14.05 -1.83
CA ILE A 93 -13.39 -13.05 -2.83
C ILE A 93 -14.64 -12.26 -3.22
N ARG A 94 -14.57 -10.93 -3.08
CA ARG A 94 -15.66 -10.00 -3.43
C ARG A 94 -15.22 -9.09 -4.56
N SER A 95 -16.09 -8.92 -5.55
CA SER A 95 -15.81 -8.12 -6.75
C SER A 95 -15.54 -6.63 -6.47
N ASN A 96 -16.04 -6.09 -5.36
CA ASN A 96 -15.83 -4.70 -4.95
C ASN A 96 -14.60 -4.50 -4.05
N ARG A 97 -13.78 -5.53 -3.87
CA ARG A 97 -12.58 -5.49 -3.02
C ARG A 97 -11.31 -5.59 -3.84
N ARG A 98 -10.21 -5.13 -3.26
CA ARG A 98 -8.86 -5.18 -3.84
C ARG A 98 -8.03 -6.17 -3.06
N TYR A 99 -7.37 -7.06 -3.79
CA TYR A 99 -6.52 -8.10 -3.21
C TYR A 99 -5.08 -7.94 -3.66
N ALA A 100 -4.16 -8.30 -2.78
CA ALA A 100 -2.73 -8.28 -3.06
C ALA A 100 -2.05 -9.52 -2.47
N LEU A 101 -0.89 -9.85 -3.01
CA LEU A 101 0.02 -10.84 -2.44
C LEU A 101 1.09 -10.15 -1.58
N ARG A 102 1.41 -10.78 -0.46
CA ARG A 102 2.53 -10.41 0.41
C ARG A 102 3.37 -11.65 0.66
N ALA A 103 4.69 -11.52 0.66
CA ALA A 103 5.57 -12.61 1.05
C ALA A 103 6.66 -12.14 1.99
N GLU A 104 7.03 -13.01 2.92
CA GLU A 104 8.06 -12.78 3.91
C GLU A 104 8.93 -14.02 4.07
N ILE A 105 10.22 -13.81 4.33
CA ILE A 105 11.16 -14.86 4.70
C ILE A 105 11.70 -14.52 6.09
N ARG A 106 11.50 -15.43 7.04
CA ARG A 106 11.99 -15.30 8.42
C ARG A 106 13.00 -16.39 8.75
N ASP A 107 13.93 -16.08 9.63
CA ASP A 107 14.77 -17.05 10.33
C ASP A 107 14.47 -16.94 11.83
N GLY A 108 13.65 -17.87 12.33
CA GLY A 108 12.99 -17.74 13.63
C GLY A 108 12.17 -16.44 13.72
N ARG A 109 12.54 -15.55 14.65
CA ARG A 109 11.88 -14.25 14.84
C ARG A 109 12.41 -13.15 13.93
N ARG A 110 13.57 -13.37 13.28
CA ARG A 110 14.22 -12.34 12.46
C ARG A 110 13.62 -12.34 11.06
N LEU A 111 13.01 -11.22 10.66
CA LEU A 111 12.63 -11.01 9.27
C LEU A 111 13.89 -10.79 8.43
N LEU A 112 14.08 -11.61 7.39
CA LEU A 112 15.21 -11.51 6.47
C LEU A 112 14.82 -10.76 5.19
N PHE A 113 13.66 -11.09 4.63
CA PHE A 113 13.17 -10.52 3.37
C PHE A 113 11.65 -10.31 3.41
N THR A 114 11.15 -9.29 2.72
CA THR A 114 9.72 -9.01 2.57
C THR A 114 9.45 -8.36 1.23
N THR A 115 8.23 -8.52 0.70
CA THR A 115 7.74 -7.72 -0.43
C THR A 115 7.60 -6.27 0.00
N THR A 116 8.21 -5.34 -0.73
CA THR A 116 8.10 -3.88 -0.52
C THR A 116 7.19 -3.21 -1.54
N GLN A 117 7.05 -3.82 -2.72
CA GLN A 117 6.14 -3.39 -3.79
C GLN A 117 4.74 -4.00 -3.60
N ASN A 118 3.73 -3.36 -4.17
CA ASN A 118 2.38 -3.89 -4.20
C ASN A 118 2.23 -4.93 -5.32
N TYR A 119 1.73 -6.12 -5.00
CA TYR A 119 1.43 -7.19 -5.94
C TYR A 119 -0.08 -7.41 -6.06
N PRO A 120 -0.82 -6.52 -6.76
CA PRO A 120 -2.26 -6.64 -6.91
C PRO A 120 -2.63 -7.89 -7.71
N ILE A 121 -3.66 -8.60 -7.27
CA ILE A 121 -4.09 -9.88 -7.85
C ILE A 121 -5.62 -9.95 -7.96
N LEU A 122 -6.14 -10.93 -8.68
CA LEU A 122 -7.58 -11.19 -8.88
C LEU A 122 -8.36 -10.11 -9.64
N ASN A 123 -7.71 -9.04 -10.11
CA ASN A 123 -8.35 -7.98 -10.90
C ASN A 123 -8.69 -8.42 -12.33
N ASN A 124 -7.92 -9.34 -12.93
CA ASN A 124 -8.07 -9.83 -14.32
C ASN A 124 -7.74 -11.34 -14.47
N ARG A 125 -7.94 -12.16 -13.43
CA ARG A 125 -7.61 -13.62 -13.41
C ARG A 125 -6.16 -13.98 -13.82
N ARG A 126 -5.14 -13.21 -13.40
CA ARG A 126 -3.77 -13.75 -13.44
C ARG A 126 -3.63 -14.79 -12.33
N GLU A 127 -3.53 -16.05 -12.69
CA GLU A 127 -3.41 -17.18 -11.75
C GLU A 127 -1.95 -17.48 -11.39
N THR A 128 -0.98 -16.85 -12.09
CA THR A 128 0.45 -16.94 -11.80
C THR A 128 1.04 -15.56 -11.55
N THR A 129 1.80 -15.39 -10.46
CA THR A 129 2.46 -14.12 -10.10
C THR A 129 3.77 -14.39 -9.39
N ASP A 130 4.89 -13.86 -9.90
CA ASP A 130 6.18 -14.00 -9.25
C ASP A 130 6.46 -12.82 -8.32
N LEU A 131 6.92 -13.13 -7.10
CA LEU A 131 7.19 -12.18 -6.03
C LEU A 131 8.70 -11.97 -5.91
N MET A 132 9.11 -10.71 -5.93
CA MET A 132 10.50 -10.29 -5.69
C MET A 132 10.57 -9.60 -4.33
N LEU A 133 11.24 -10.25 -3.38
CA LEU A 133 11.41 -9.75 -2.03
C LEU A 133 12.69 -8.93 -1.93
N GLU A 134 12.67 -7.97 -1.00
CA GLU A 134 13.83 -7.16 -0.63
C GLU A 134 14.18 -7.39 0.84
N ARG A 135 15.45 -7.15 1.21
CA ARG A 135 15.94 -7.34 2.58
C ARG A 135 15.14 -6.51 3.59
N ALA A 136 14.69 -7.16 4.65
CA ALA A 136 14.01 -6.48 5.74
C ALA A 136 14.97 -5.55 6.50
N GLY A 137 14.54 -4.32 6.75
CA GLY A 137 15.39 -3.27 7.32
C GLY A 137 16.20 -2.49 6.28
N ALA A 138 16.14 -2.86 5.00
CA ALA A 138 16.36 -1.86 3.96
C ALA A 138 15.22 -0.85 4.11
N ALA A 139 15.53 0.39 4.50
CA ALA A 139 14.58 1.48 4.35
C ALA A 139 13.99 1.40 2.94
N PRO A 140 12.67 1.65 2.72
CA PRO A 140 12.11 1.69 1.38
C PRO A 140 13.09 2.48 0.52
N ARG A 141 13.65 1.83 -0.52
CA ARG A 141 14.66 2.46 -1.38
C ARG A 141 14.01 3.78 -1.78
N PRO A 142 14.59 4.95 -1.42
CA PRO A 142 14.07 6.19 -1.94
C PRO A 142 14.00 5.97 -3.44
N GLU A 143 12.80 6.01 -4.01
CA GLU A 143 12.64 5.99 -5.46
C GLU A 143 13.64 7.05 -5.94
N PRO A 144 14.63 6.69 -6.78
CA PRO A 144 15.77 7.56 -7.06
C PRO A 144 15.36 8.93 -7.61
N ASP A 145 14.10 9.07 -8.01
CA ASP A 145 13.50 10.26 -8.61
C ASP A 145 12.34 10.88 -7.81
N ARG A 146 11.94 10.32 -6.65
CA ARG A 146 10.95 10.98 -5.78
C ARG A 146 11.66 12.03 -4.95
N GLU A 147 11.88 13.20 -5.54
CA GLU A 147 12.31 14.38 -4.78
C GLU A 147 11.40 14.54 -3.55
N PRO A 148 11.96 14.80 -2.37
CA PRO A 148 11.17 14.92 -1.17
C PRO A 148 10.17 16.07 -1.37
N SER A 149 8.89 15.72 -1.29
CA SER A 149 7.81 16.64 -1.63
C SER A 149 7.42 17.49 -0.41
N LEU A 150 7.21 18.78 -0.65
CA LEU A 150 6.59 19.67 0.33
C LEU A 150 5.08 19.44 0.45
N VAL A 151 4.46 18.75 -0.51
CA VAL A 151 3.02 18.44 -0.49
C VAL A 151 2.66 17.63 0.75
N GLY A 152 1.57 18.02 1.41
CA GLY A 152 1.05 17.39 2.61
C GLY A 152 0.79 18.36 3.76
N SER A 153 0.54 17.79 4.94
CA SER A 153 0.20 18.52 6.16
C SER A 153 1.41 18.68 7.06
N TRP A 154 1.57 19.87 7.61
CA TRP A 154 2.72 20.30 8.41
C TRP A 154 2.23 21.00 9.67
N VAL A 155 2.63 20.49 10.82
CA VAL A 155 2.36 21.11 12.12
C VAL A 155 3.54 22.01 12.48
N VAL A 156 3.27 23.26 12.83
CA VAL A 156 4.32 24.19 13.24
C VAL A 156 4.76 23.89 14.66
N VAL A 157 6.07 23.75 14.87
CA VAL A 157 6.68 23.48 16.19
C VAL A 157 7.37 24.71 16.77
N ASP A 158 7.86 25.59 15.91
CA ASP A 158 8.62 26.78 16.28
C ASP A 158 8.38 27.91 15.26
N ILE A 159 8.21 29.12 15.75
CA ILE A 159 8.10 30.33 14.93
C ILE A 159 9.08 31.36 15.49
N ALA A 160 10.02 31.81 14.66
CA ALA A 160 11.05 32.79 15.01
C ALA A 160 11.85 32.44 16.28
N GLY A 161 12.05 31.15 16.58
CA GLY A 161 12.77 30.68 17.76
C GLY A 161 11.91 30.56 19.02
N GLU A 162 10.62 30.88 18.96
CA GLU A 162 9.65 30.63 20.02
C GLU A 162 8.86 29.36 19.73
N ARG A 163 8.81 28.44 20.71
CA ARG A 163 7.94 27.26 20.59
C ARG A 163 6.48 27.67 20.55
N VAL A 164 5.76 27.03 19.63
CA VAL A 164 4.31 27.16 19.50
C VAL A 164 3.62 26.56 20.73
N THR A 165 2.47 27.14 21.12
CA THR A 165 1.69 26.62 22.25
C THR A 165 1.01 25.29 21.90
N ASP A 166 1.01 24.34 22.84
CA ASP A 166 0.41 23.01 22.62
C ASP A 166 -1.13 23.02 22.51
N ARG A 167 -1.80 24.13 22.85
CA ARG A 167 -3.28 24.21 22.86
C ARG A 167 -3.90 24.30 21.47
N LYS A 168 -3.29 25.10 20.58
CA LYS A 168 -3.78 25.31 19.19
C LYS A 168 -2.57 25.45 18.26
N PRO A 169 -1.90 24.34 17.90
CA PRO A 169 -0.75 24.39 17.03
C PRO A 169 -1.19 24.80 15.61
N PRO A 170 -0.55 25.80 14.98
CA PRO A 170 -0.79 26.13 13.59
C PRO A 170 -0.48 24.93 12.70
N VAL A 171 -1.31 24.74 11.69
CA VAL A 171 -1.15 23.69 10.69
C VAL A 171 -1.16 24.33 9.31
N LEU A 172 -0.24 23.90 8.47
CA LEU A 172 -0.07 24.31 7.10
C LEU A 172 -0.26 23.09 6.19
N GLN A 173 -1.14 23.21 5.21
CA GLN A 173 -1.42 22.20 4.19
C GLN A 173 -0.90 22.73 2.85
N ILE A 174 0.00 21.99 2.21
CA ILE A 174 0.48 22.28 0.85
C ILE A 174 -0.20 21.29 -0.10
N GLY A 175 -1.00 21.82 -1.03
CA GLY A 175 -1.64 21.06 -2.10
C GLY A 175 -0.70 20.78 -3.28
N PRO A 176 -1.00 19.77 -4.10
CA PRO A 176 -0.24 19.48 -5.33
C PRO A 176 -0.40 20.56 -6.41
N ASP A 177 -1.39 21.44 -6.26
CA ASP A 177 -1.69 22.60 -7.11
C ASP A 177 -0.99 23.88 -6.62
N ASN A 178 -0.02 23.76 -5.72
CA ASN A 178 0.68 24.87 -5.08
C ASN A 178 -0.21 25.82 -4.27
N ARG A 179 -1.41 25.40 -3.86
CA ARG A 179 -2.20 26.14 -2.88
C ARG A 179 -1.77 25.77 -1.47
N VAL A 180 -1.70 26.78 -0.61
CA VAL A 180 -1.40 26.64 0.80
C VAL A 180 -2.61 27.09 1.59
N SER A 181 -3.02 26.26 2.54
CA SER A 181 -4.12 26.59 3.43
C SER A 181 -3.87 26.04 4.82
N GLY A 182 -4.67 26.46 5.79
CA GLY A 182 -4.59 25.88 7.12
C GLY A 182 -5.10 26.82 8.19
N ASN A 183 -4.56 26.67 9.39
CA ASN A 183 -4.89 27.52 10.52
C ASN A 183 -3.63 28.09 11.18
N THR A 184 -3.75 29.30 11.72
CA THR A 184 -2.68 30.02 12.42
C THR A 184 -2.76 29.86 13.94
N GLY A 185 -3.61 28.93 14.42
CA GLY A 185 -4.00 28.80 15.82
C GLY A 185 -5.22 29.65 16.21
N CYS A 186 -5.39 30.84 15.62
CA CYS A 186 -6.61 31.65 15.79
C CYS A 186 -7.54 31.55 14.58
N ASN A 187 -7.00 31.84 13.39
CA ASN A 187 -7.77 32.01 12.17
C ASN A 187 -7.42 30.96 11.12
N GLY A 188 -8.32 30.79 10.14
CA GLY A 188 -7.99 30.10 8.90
C GLY A 188 -7.22 31.03 7.97
N PHE A 189 -6.27 30.48 7.21
CA PHE A 189 -5.53 31.24 6.20
C PHE A 189 -5.45 30.50 4.86
N GLY A 190 -5.19 31.26 3.80
CA GLY A 190 -4.90 30.75 2.46
C GLY A 190 -3.84 31.60 1.76
N ALA A 191 -2.98 30.96 0.98
CA ALA A 191 -1.97 31.57 0.13
C ALA A 191 -1.68 30.66 -1.09
N GLU A 192 -0.96 31.19 -2.07
CA GLU A 192 -0.34 30.41 -3.13
C GLU A 192 1.15 30.24 -2.84
N LEU A 193 1.74 29.17 -3.37
CA LEU A 193 3.15 28.83 -3.24
C LEU A 193 3.84 28.87 -4.59
N ARG A 194 4.98 29.55 -4.66
CA ARG A 194 5.96 29.32 -5.73
C ARG A 194 7.15 28.63 -5.11
N VAL A 195 7.52 27.48 -5.67
CA VAL A 195 8.62 26.69 -5.14
C VAL A 195 9.47 26.12 -6.26
N ASN A 196 10.78 26.11 -6.03
CA ASN A 196 11.75 25.40 -6.85
C ASN A 196 12.65 24.53 -5.93
N ARG A 197 13.78 24.04 -6.42
CA ARG A 197 14.65 23.12 -5.66
C ARG A 197 15.16 23.67 -4.33
N ARG A 198 15.25 24.98 -4.12
CA ARG A 198 15.77 25.59 -2.87
C ARG A 198 15.05 26.85 -2.41
N GLU A 199 14.29 27.49 -3.29
CA GLU A 199 13.59 28.72 -3.00
C GLU A 199 12.10 28.44 -2.79
N ILE A 200 11.51 29.22 -1.89
CA ILE A 200 10.09 29.17 -1.56
C ILE A 200 9.59 30.61 -1.46
N ASP A 201 8.48 30.93 -2.10
CA ASP A 201 7.87 32.26 -2.03
C ASP A 201 6.35 32.08 -1.90
N PHE A 202 5.82 32.54 -0.78
CA PHE A 202 4.38 32.53 -0.53
C PHE A 202 3.80 33.84 -1.07
N SER A 203 2.67 33.74 -1.76
CA SER A 203 1.86 34.93 -2.03
C SER A 203 1.42 35.58 -0.72
N ARG A 204 0.91 36.81 -0.81
CA ARG A 204 0.25 37.44 0.33
C ARG A 204 -0.80 36.50 0.92
N ALA A 205 -0.66 36.17 2.20
CA ALA A 205 -1.62 35.33 2.90
C ALA A 205 -2.90 36.12 3.19
N ILE A 206 -4.03 35.47 2.95
CA ILE A 206 -5.36 35.97 3.32
C ILE A 206 -5.80 35.19 4.55
N SER A 207 -6.15 35.89 5.63
CA SER A 207 -6.61 35.30 6.90
C SER A 207 -8.00 35.79 7.25
N THR A 208 -8.78 34.97 7.95
CA THR A 208 -10.04 35.42 8.59
C THR A 208 -9.74 36.33 9.77
N GLN A 209 -10.75 37.05 10.29
CA GLN A 209 -10.60 37.97 11.42
C GLN A 209 -11.48 37.58 12.61
N MET A 210 -11.06 36.56 13.36
CA MET A 210 -11.59 36.23 14.67
C MET A 210 -10.68 36.78 15.77
N ALA A 211 -11.28 37.16 16.91
CA ALA A 211 -10.54 37.56 18.09
C ALA A 211 -10.25 36.35 18.97
N CYS A 212 -8.97 36.10 19.26
CA CYS A 212 -8.52 35.10 20.22
C CYS A 212 -7.75 35.77 21.38
N GLU A 213 -7.30 34.96 22.34
CA GLU A 213 -6.47 35.44 23.44
C GLU A 213 -5.15 36.07 22.92
N PRO A 214 -4.61 37.10 23.59
CA PRO A 214 -3.44 37.83 23.11
C PRO A 214 -2.21 36.96 22.75
N PRO A 215 -1.88 35.88 23.46
CA PRO A 215 -0.79 34.98 23.07
C PRO A 215 -1.03 34.29 21.72
N ILE A 216 -2.25 33.85 21.44
CA ILE A 216 -2.61 33.19 20.18
C ILE A 216 -2.60 34.21 19.02
N MET A 217 -3.06 35.44 19.27
CA MET A 217 -2.98 36.52 18.29
C MET A 217 -1.53 36.95 17.97
N ARG A 218 -0.60 36.86 18.93
CA ARG A 218 0.84 37.06 18.67
C ARG A 218 1.40 35.93 17.81
N GLN A 219 1.06 34.68 18.13
CA GLN A 219 1.46 33.51 17.37
C GLN A 219 0.98 33.61 15.90
N GLU A 220 -0.27 34.00 15.66
CA GLU A 220 -0.79 34.20 14.31
C GLU A 220 0.02 35.24 13.52
N ARG A 221 0.28 36.42 14.11
CA ARG A 221 1.05 37.47 13.43
C ARG A 221 2.47 37.02 13.11
N ALA A 222 3.12 36.30 14.04
CA ALA A 222 4.44 35.75 13.83
C ALA A 222 4.43 34.69 12.70
N PHE A 223 3.40 33.83 12.66
CA PHE A 223 3.23 32.84 11.61
C PHE A 223 3.09 33.50 10.23
N LEU A 224 2.19 34.47 10.09
CA LEU A 224 1.95 35.16 8.81
C LEU A 224 3.19 35.93 8.35
N SER A 225 3.90 36.59 9.28
CA SER A 225 5.14 37.30 8.97
C SER A 225 6.27 36.36 8.53
N ALA A 226 6.36 35.16 9.12
CA ALA A 226 7.33 34.16 8.70
C ALA A 226 7.05 33.64 7.29
N LEU A 227 5.78 33.45 6.89
CA LEU A 227 5.43 33.10 5.50
C LEU A 227 5.83 34.20 4.52
N GLU A 228 5.56 35.47 4.86
CA GLU A 228 5.92 36.61 4.01
C GLU A 228 7.43 36.76 3.81
N GLN A 229 8.24 36.42 4.82
CA GLN A 229 9.69 36.54 4.80
C GLN A 229 10.42 35.32 4.21
N ALA A 230 9.77 34.16 4.16
CA ALA A 230 10.38 32.93 3.68
C ALA A 230 10.85 33.08 2.23
N ARG A 231 12.12 32.76 1.98
CA ARG A 231 12.74 32.74 0.65
C ARG A 231 13.55 31.48 0.37
N GLY A 232 13.90 30.73 1.40
CA GLY A 232 14.49 29.40 1.26
C GLY A 232 13.82 28.39 2.16
N TYR A 233 14.04 27.11 1.88
CA TYR A 233 13.61 26.03 2.75
C TYR A 233 14.65 24.91 2.82
N ASP A 234 14.59 24.14 3.90
CA ASP A 234 15.33 22.91 4.07
C ASP A 234 14.34 21.80 4.44
N LEU A 235 14.26 20.76 3.62
CA LEU A 235 13.39 19.62 3.83
C LEU A 235 14.27 18.42 4.20
N SER A 236 14.07 17.90 5.41
CA SER A 236 14.79 16.74 5.94
C SER A 236 13.88 15.52 5.97
N PRO A 237 13.95 14.62 4.96
CA PRO A 237 13.02 13.48 4.86
C PRO A 237 13.21 12.45 5.97
N ARG A 238 14.43 12.35 6.51
CA ARG A 238 14.76 11.41 7.58
C ARG A 238 14.12 11.80 8.92
N SER A 239 14.03 13.10 9.20
CA SER A 239 13.46 13.63 10.45
C SER A 239 12.02 14.10 10.31
N ASN A 240 11.43 14.04 9.10
CA ASN A 240 10.12 14.59 8.77
C ASN A 240 9.99 16.08 9.14
N GLN A 241 11.07 16.84 8.99
CA GLN A 241 11.12 18.27 9.32
C GLN A 241 11.24 19.14 8.08
N LEU A 242 10.57 20.29 8.14
CA LEU A 242 10.67 21.38 7.19
C LEU A 242 11.09 22.64 7.95
N GLU A 243 12.15 23.30 7.49
CA GLU A 243 12.57 24.59 8.02
C GLU A 243 12.44 25.66 6.93
N LEU A 244 11.68 26.71 7.22
CA LEU A 244 11.59 27.90 6.37
C LEU A 244 12.66 28.91 6.79
N ARG A 245 13.31 29.53 5.82
CA ARG A 245 14.41 30.48 6.03
C ARG A 245 14.20 31.79 5.29
N ASP A 246 14.72 32.87 5.86
CA ASP A 246 14.73 34.18 5.20
C ASP A 246 15.78 34.25 4.07
N ARG A 247 15.87 35.40 3.39
CA ARG A 247 16.88 35.66 2.34
C ARG A 247 18.33 35.55 2.81
N ARG A 248 18.58 35.64 4.11
CA ARG A 248 19.92 35.54 4.73
C ARG A 248 20.19 34.12 5.25
N GLY A 249 19.27 33.18 5.04
CA GLY A 249 19.37 31.81 5.52
C GLY A 249 19.06 31.63 6.99
N ARG A 250 18.50 32.63 7.69
CA ARG A 250 18.12 32.51 9.10
C ARG A 250 16.80 31.73 9.22
N PRO A 251 16.67 30.83 10.20
CA PRO A 251 15.44 30.06 10.40
C PRO A 251 14.29 30.98 10.84
N LEU A 252 13.15 30.88 10.16
CA LEU A 252 11.92 31.61 10.45
C LEU A 252 10.85 30.72 11.08
N MET A 253 10.76 29.46 10.64
CA MET A 253 9.72 28.55 11.10
C MET A 253 10.20 27.11 10.95
N ARG A 254 9.96 26.29 11.98
CA ARG A 254 10.14 24.84 11.88
C ARG A 254 8.80 24.15 11.94
N LEU A 255 8.64 23.19 11.05
CA LEU A 255 7.45 22.38 10.93
C LEU A 255 7.83 20.91 10.94
N ARG A 256 6.91 20.09 11.42
CA ARG A 256 6.99 18.64 11.38
C ARG A 256 5.83 18.11 10.57
N ARG A 257 6.08 17.11 9.73
CA ARG A 257 5.00 16.44 8.99
C ARG A 257 4.00 15.85 9.99
N ALA A 258 2.71 16.11 9.76
CA ALA A 258 1.62 15.62 10.59
C ALA A 258 1.52 14.09 10.57
#